data_AF-A0A7W7Z5R6-F1
#
_entry.id   AF-A0A7W7Z5R6-F1
#
_cell.length_a   1.000
_cell.length_b   1.000
_cell.length_c   1.000
_cell.angle_alpha   90.00
_cell.angle_beta   90.00
_cell.angle_gamma   90.00
#
_symmetry.space_group_name_H-M   'P 1'
#
loop_
_entity.id
_entity.type
_entity.pdbx_description
1 polymer ?
#
loop_
_entity_poly.entity_id
_entity_poly.type
_entity_poly.pdbx_seq_one_letter_code
_entity_poly.pdbx_strand_id
1 'polypeptide(L)'
;MRVRTTETNLDNGIAVRDAYRLNGRLHRDPSEGPAFVLRDEYDGSVIFLEYRWHGRLHRVGAPAFILYVGRFRSGTQAIREEYYVSGRLHRDPAEGPAVIERNGATGTVVDEAYYVKNALHRDPTDGPAEIYRNDLTGRITNASYYVNGKLHRDPAEGPAVTKWDDVTGEVTVEEYRVEGEIVTAPARPAKGRRDPGPSSDPKR
;
A
#
# COMPACT_ATOMS: atom_id res chain seq x y z
N MET A 1 21.08 25.90 12.86
CA MET A 1 19.98 26.89 12.76
C MET A 1 18.67 26.17 12.45
N ARG A 2 17.64 26.34 13.30
CA ARG A 2 16.26 25.92 13.01
C ARG A 2 15.54 27.07 12.31
N VAL A 3 14.82 26.79 11.23
CA VAL A 3 14.07 27.78 10.46
C VAL A 3 12.72 27.21 10.08
N ARG A 4 11.67 28.00 10.24
CA ARG A 4 10.37 27.78 9.61
C ARG A 4 10.22 28.77 8.47
N THR A 5 9.82 28.29 7.29
CA THR A 5 9.42 29.13 6.16
C THR A 5 7.98 28.83 5.80
N THR A 6 7.19 29.88 5.60
CA THR A 6 5.83 29.78 5.09
C THR A 6 5.76 30.57 3.78
N GLU A 7 5.25 29.94 2.73
CA GLU A 7 4.98 30.56 1.44
C GLU A 7 3.47 30.78 1.33
N THR A 8 3.08 31.95 0.88
CA THR A 8 1.69 32.39 0.81
C THR A 8 1.40 32.88 -0.60
N ASN A 9 0.28 32.45 -1.17
CA ASN A 9 -0.22 33.01 -2.42
C ASN A 9 -0.60 34.49 -2.18
N LEU A 10 0.01 35.38 -2.96
CA LEU A 10 -0.12 36.83 -2.74
C LEU A 10 -1.49 37.38 -3.15
N ASP A 11 -2.21 36.70 -4.03
CA ASP A 11 -3.50 37.14 -4.55
C ASP A 11 -4.63 36.89 -3.54
N ASN A 12 -4.54 35.82 -2.76
CA ASN A 12 -5.62 35.39 -1.85
C ASN A 12 -5.18 35.19 -0.39
N GLY A 13 -3.89 35.33 -0.07
CA GLY A 13 -3.36 35.21 1.29
C GLY A 13 -3.32 33.79 1.84
N ILE A 14 -3.58 32.77 1.03
CA ILE A 14 -3.55 31.36 1.45
C ILE A 14 -2.10 30.88 1.58
N ALA A 15 -1.76 30.32 2.74
CA ALA A 15 -0.49 29.62 2.91
C ALA A 15 -0.48 28.37 2.04
N VAL A 16 0.41 28.32 1.05
CA VAL A 16 0.54 27.18 0.12
C VAL A 16 1.56 26.17 0.59
N ARG A 17 2.54 26.60 1.40
CA ARG A 17 3.65 25.76 1.83
C ARG A 17 4.13 26.12 3.22
N ASP A 18 4.32 25.12 4.07
CA ASP A 18 5.08 25.24 5.31
C ASP A 18 6.27 24.27 5.28
N ALA A 19 7.46 24.75 5.66
CA ALA A 19 8.64 23.91 5.80
C ALA A 19 9.43 24.23 7.07
N TYR A 20 9.76 23.18 7.82
CA TYR A 20 10.59 23.23 9.02
C TYR A 20 11.94 22.62 8.70
N ARG A 21 13.02 23.35 8.97
CA ARG A 21 14.39 22.97 8.61
C ARG A 21 15.33 23.06 9.78
N LEU A 22 16.30 22.14 9.84
CA LEU A 22 17.47 22.18 10.70
C LEU A 22 18.71 22.10 9.81
N ASN A 23 19.54 23.15 9.84
CA ASN A 23 20.76 23.26 9.03
C ASN A 23 20.48 23.05 7.52
N GLY A 24 19.43 23.72 7.02
CA GLY A 24 19.01 23.68 5.60
C GLY A 24 18.19 22.45 5.20
N ARG A 25 18.21 21.37 5.98
CA ARG A 25 17.48 20.12 5.69
C ARG A 25 16.11 20.11 6.37
N LEU A 26 15.09 19.56 5.72
CA LEU A 26 13.77 19.37 6.33
C LEU A 26 13.89 18.54 7.60
N HIS A 27 13.35 19.05 8.70
CA HIS A 27 13.45 18.44 10.02
C HIS A 27 12.39 19.01 10.94
N ARG A 28 11.65 18.13 11.61
CA ARG A 28 10.77 18.47 12.74
C ARG A 28 10.58 17.24 13.61
N ASP A 29 10.40 17.44 14.91
CA ASP A 29 9.96 16.35 15.79
C ASP A 29 8.61 15.81 15.31
N PRO A 30 8.47 14.50 15.04
CA PRO A 30 7.22 13.94 14.55
C PRO A 30 6.03 14.20 15.50
N SER A 31 6.26 14.41 16.79
CA SER A 31 5.23 14.78 17.77
C SER A 31 4.75 16.23 17.63
N GLU A 32 5.57 17.12 17.07
CA GLU A 32 5.20 18.51 16.78
C GLU A 32 4.46 18.66 15.45
N GLY A 33 4.44 17.61 14.62
CA GLY A 33 3.77 17.59 13.33
C GLY A 33 4.74 17.42 12.15
N PRO A 34 4.25 17.66 10.93
CA PRO A 34 5.04 17.43 9.71
C PRO A 34 6.16 18.46 9.57
N ALA A 35 7.27 18.02 8.97
CA ALA A 35 8.35 18.90 8.56
C ALA A 35 8.01 19.67 7.28
N PHE A 36 7.05 19.16 6.50
CA PHE A 36 6.59 19.76 5.25
C PHE A 36 5.08 19.63 5.08
N VAL A 37 4.44 20.71 4.64
CA VAL A 37 3.02 20.74 4.27
C VAL A 37 2.89 21.46 2.95
N LEU A 38 2.20 20.85 1.98
CA LEU A 38 1.72 21.51 0.76
C LEU A 38 0.20 21.62 0.80
N ARG A 39 -0.32 22.78 0.36
CA ARG A 39 -1.75 23.08 0.29
C ARG A 39 -2.16 23.54 -1.10
N ASP A 40 -3.42 23.31 -1.45
CA ASP A 40 -4.06 23.86 -2.65
C ASP A 40 -4.11 25.38 -2.53
N GLU A 41 -3.72 26.07 -3.59
CA GLU A 41 -3.57 27.51 -3.57
C GLU A 41 -4.89 28.28 -3.56
N TYR A 42 -6.01 27.64 -3.89
CA TYR A 42 -7.29 28.31 -4.00
C TYR A 42 -8.14 28.16 -2.75
N ASP A 43 -8.05 27.03 -2.04
CA ASP A 43 -8.86 26.75 -0.84
C ASP A 43 -8.04 26.39 0.41
N GLY A 44 -6.73 26.22 0.30
CA GLY A 44 -5.84 25.90 1.42
C GLY A 44 -5.92 24.46 1.94
N SER A 45 -6.67 23.58 1.25
CA SER A 45 -6.75 22.16 1.59
C SER A 45 -5.38 21.50 1.49
N VAL A 46 -5.08 20.56 2.39
CA VAL A 46 -3.78 19.88 2.40
C VAL A 46 -3.70 18.94 1.20
N ILE A 47 -2.68 19.12 0.36
CA ILE A 47 -2.36 18.19 -0.73
C ILE A 47 -1.49 17.06 -0.18
N PHE A 48 -0.40 17.38 0.51
CA PHE A 48 0.43 16.34 1.14
C PHE A 48 1.23 16.82 2.35
N LEU A 49 1.66 15.83 3.13
CA LEU A 49 2.45 15.99 4.35
C LEU A 49 3.73 15.13 4.27
N GLU A 50 4.85 15.67 4.73
CA GLU A 50 6.05 14.88 5.02
C GLU A 50 6.52 15.07 6.46
N TYR A 51 6.73 13.97 7.16
CA TYR A 51 7.39 13.92 8.45
C TYR A 51 8.84 13.54 8.22
N ARG A 52 9.76 14.44 8.59
CA ARG A 52 11.19 14.21 8.44
C ARG A 52 11.95 14.45 9.72
N TRP A 53 12.81 13.51 10.06
CA TRP A 53 13.78 13.61 11.15
C TRP A 53 15.20 13.49 10.57
N HIS A 54 16.05 14.47 10.90
CA HIS A 54 17.38 14.67 10.31
C HIS A 54 17.43 14.57 8.77
N GLY A 55 16.43 15.14 8.08
CA GLY A 55 16.38 15.15 6.61
C GLY A 55 15.77 13.90 5.97
N ARG A 56 15.44 12.86 6.76
CA ARG A 56 14.91 11.59 6.26
C ARG A 56 13.45 11.42 6.63
N LEU A 57 12.65 10.82 5.75
CA LEU A 57 11.27 10.45 6.07
C LEU A 57 11.26 9.55 7.32
N HIS A 58 10.51 9.94 8.34
CA HIS A 58 10.50 9.25 9.63
C HIS A 58 9.24 9.60 10.42
N ARG A 59 8.50 8.58 10.81
CA ARG A 59 7.43 8.66 11.82
C ARG A 59 7.12 7.26 12.34
N VAL A 60 7.14 7.09 13.66
CA VAL A 60 6.81 5.80 14.31
C VAL A 60 5.31 5.73 14.55
N GLY A 61 4.69 4.59 14.20
CA GLY A 61 3.27 4.31 14.45
C GLY A 61 2.27 5.03 13.54
N ALA A 62 2.73 5.83 12.56
CA ALA A 62 1.87 6.55 11.63
C ALA A 62 2.62 6.86 10.31
N PRO A 63 1.91 7.18 9.21
CA PRO A 63 2.56 7.44 7.94
C PRO A 63 3.47 8.67 8.02
N ALA A 64 4.67 8.54 7.45
CA ALA A 64 5.62 9.63 7.31
C ALA A 64 5.39 10.45 6.04
N PHE A 65 4.71 9.88 5.04
CA PHE A 65 4.25 10.56 3.84
C PHE A 65 2.75 10.30 3.67
N ILE A 66 1.98 11.36 3.41
CA ILE A 66 0.54 11.29 3.20
C ILE A 66 0.17 12.22 2.05
N LEU A 67 -0.54 11.70 1.05
CA LEU A 67 -1.08 12.43 -0.09
C LEU A 67 -2.61 12.34 -0.08
N TYR A 68 -3.27 13.47 -0.30
CA TYR A 68 -4.73 13.60 -0.32
C TYR A 68 -5.24 13.94 -1.73
N VAL A 69 -6.52 13.68 -1.99
CA VAL A 69 -7.21 14.18 -3.19
C VAL A 69 -7.55 15.65 -3.00
N GLY A 70 -7.04 16.50 -3.90
CA GLY A 70 -7.53 17.87 -4.01
C GLY A 70 -8.96 17.89 -4.57
N ARG A 71 -9.86 18.59 -3.87
CA ARG A 71 -11.21 19.04 -4.30
C ARG A 71 -12.35 18.05 -4.56
N PHE A 72 -12.17 16.73 -4.48
CA PHE A 72 -13.32 15.81 -4.61
C PHE A 72 -13.90 15.38 -3.25
N ARG A 73 -15.22 15.58 -3.14
CA ARG A 73 -16.19 15.22 -2.09
C ARG A 73 -15.59 14.53 -0.85
N SER A 74 -15.55 15.28 0.25
CA SER A 74 -15.22 14.90 1.64
C SER A 74 -13.79 15.17 2.15
N GLY A 75 -12.87 15.71 1.35
CA GLY A 75 -11.74 16.51 1.84
C GLY A 75 -10.79 15.92 2.91
N THR A 76 -10.86 14.61 3.22
CA THR A 76 -10.07 14.01 4.31
C THR A 76 -9.47 12.66 3.98
N GLN A 77 -9.72 12.09 2.80
CA GLN A 77 -9.20 10.77 2.47
C GLN A 77 -7.80 10.85 1.86
N ALA A 78 -6.84 10.16 2.48
CA ALA A 78 -5.52 9.97 1.90
C ALA A 78 -5.59 8.95 0.75
N ILE A 79 -5.11 9.33 -0.42
CA ILE A 79 -4.91 8.41 -1.55
C ILE A 79 -3.61 7.66 -1.48
N ARG A 80 -2.64 8.16 -0.72
CA ARG A 80 -1.39 7.44 -0.50
C ARG A 80 -0.88 7.67 0.90
N GLU A 81 -0.51 6.59 1.55
CA GLU A 81 0.10 6.58 2.87
C GLU A 81 1.36 5.73 2.81
N GLU A 82 2.48 6.27 3.27
CA GLU A 82 3.73 5.52 3.35
C GLU A 82 4.37 5.65 4.73
N TYR A 83 4.77 4.52 5.29
CA TYR A 83 5.35 4.40 6.63
C TYR A 83 6.87 4.30 6.52
N TYR A 84 7.58 5.24 7.14
CA TYR A 84 9.04 5.27 7.12
C TYR A 84 9.62 5.34 8.52
N VAL A 85 10.68 4.57 8.74
CA VAL A 85 11.57 4.69 9.88
C VAL A 85 12.97 5.00 9.38
N SER A 86 13.44 6.22 9.69
CA SER A 86 14.82 6.67 9.41
C SER A 86 15.20 6.63 7.93
N GLY A 87 14.25 6.97 7.06
CA GLY A 87 14.39 7.02 5.61
C GLY A 87 14.20 5.68 4.91
N ARG A 88 13.74 4.65 5.63
CA ARG A 88 13.42 3.34 5.05
C ARG A 88 11.93 3.06 5.20
N LEU A 89 11.30 2.67 4.09
CA LEU A 89 9.94 2.16 4.04
C LEU A 89 9.86 0.95 4.96
N HIS A 90 9.05 1.06 6.01
CA HIS A 90 9.04 0.12 7.11
C HIS A 90 7.77 0.28 7.94
N ARG A 91 7.10 -0.84 8.18
CA ARG A 91 6.06 -0.99 9.20
C ARG A 91 6.11 -2.42 9.74
N ASP A 92 5.71 -2.61 10.99
CA ASP A 92 5.45 -3.95 11.50
C ASP A 92 4.30 -4.58 10.69
N PRO A 93 4.50 -5.74 10.04
CA PRO A 93 3.44 -6.37 9.26
C PRO A 93 2.16 -6.67 10.05
N ALA A 94 2.26 -6.87 11.38
CA ALA A 94 1.10 -7.08 12.25
C ALA A 94 0.23 -5.82 12.40
N GLU A 95 0.79 -4.63 12.17
CA GLU A 95 0.06 -3.37 12.19
C GLU A 95 -0.56 -3.01 10.82
N GLY A 96 -0.21 -3.75 9.77
CA GLY A 96 -0.69 -3.55 8.41
C GLY A 96 0.41 -3.16 7.42
N PRO A 97 0.03 -2.75 6.20
CA PRO A 97 0.99 -2.47 5.12
C PRO A 97 1.76 -1.16 5.36
N ALA A 98 2.96 -1.11 4.81
CA ALA A 98 3.82 0.07 4.83
C ALA A 98 3.49 1.06 3.70
N VAL A 99 2.81 0.61 2.65
CA VAL A 99 2.26 1.43 1.56
C VAL A 99 0.79 1.08 1.39
N ILE A 100 -0.05 2.10 1.32
CA ILE A 100 -1.46 1.98 0.96
C ILE A 100 -1.75 3.01 -0.12
N GLU A 101 -2.27 2.57 -1.25
CA GLU A 101 -2.76 3.44 -2.32
C GLU A 101 -4.26 3.24 -2.53
N ARG A 102 -4.99 4.34 -2.76
CA ARG A 102 -6.42 4.35 -3.01
C ARG A 102 -6.73 5.10 -4.28
N ASN A 103 -7.73 4.62 -5.02
CA ASN A 103 -8.30 5.38 -6.13
C ASN A 103 -8.92 6.67 -5.59
N GLY A 104 -8.54 7.82 -6.14
CA GLY A 104 -8.98 9.13 -5.64
C GLY A 104 -10.45 9.47 -5.89
N ALA A 105 -11.13 8.78 -6.81
CA ALA A 105 -12.55 8.99 -7.08
C ALA A 105 -13.45 8.09 -6.22
N THR A 106 -13.06 6.84 -6.01
CA THR A 106 -13.87 5.83 -5.32
C THR A 106 -13.46 5.61 -3.86
N GLY A 107 -12.22 5.95 -3.51
CA GLY A 107 -11.62 5.64 -2.21
C GLY A 107 -11.24 4.17 -2.03
N THR A 108 -11.46 3.33 -3.04
CA THR A 108 -11.09 1.89 -3.03
C THR A 108 -9.59 1.75 -2.90
N VAL A 109 -9.12 0.89 -1.98
CA VAL A 109 -7.70 0.50 -1.91
C VAL A 109 -7.34 -0.28 -3.16
N VAL A 110 -6.31 0.18 -3.88
CA VAL A 110 -5.84 -0.41 -5.14
C VAL A 110 -4.48 -1.08 -5.02
N ASP A 111 -3.68 -0.68 -4.03
CA ASP A 111 -2.38 -1.27 -3.71
C ASP A 111 -2.19 -1.32 -2.19
N GLU A 112 -1.70 -2.47 -1.72
CA GLU A 112 -1.25 -2.70 -0.35
C GLU A 112 0.10 -3.41 -0.41
N ALA A 113 1.14 -2.81 0.15
CA ALA A 113 2.46 -3.42 0.17
C ALA A 113 3.12 -3.36 1.56
N TYR A 114 3.60 -4.51 2.01
CA TYR A 114 4.21 -4.72 3.32
C TYR A 114 5.72 -4.66 3.17
N TYR A 115 6.35 -3.69 3.83
CA TYR A 115 7.79 -3.49 3.77
C TYR A 115 8.40 -3.53 5.16
N VAL A 116 9.53 -4.21 5.26
CA VAL A 116 10.44 -4.18 6.41
C VAL A 116 11.80 -3.71 5.93
N LYS A 117 12.18 -2.47 6.28
CA LYS A 117 13.50 -1.88 5.97
C LYS A 117 13.79 -1.85 4.46
N ASN A 118 12.84 -1.35 3.66
CA ASN A 118 12.85 -1.30 2.19
C ASN A 118 12.73 -2.65 1.46
N ALA A 119 12.55 -3.76 2.16
CA ALA A 119 12.31 -5.06 1.52
C ALA A 119 10.83 -5.44 1.65
N LEU A 120 10.19 -5.84 0.55
CA LEU A 120 8.87 -6.46 0.60
C LEU A 120 8.93 -7.68 1.52
N HIS A 121 8.06 -7.73 2.51
CA HIS A 121 8.13 -8.76 3.54
C HIS A 121 6.80 -8.89 4.26
N ARG A 122 6.28 -10.11 4.32
CA ARG A 122 5.20 -10.53 5.22
C ARG A 122 5.34 -12.03 5.48
N ASP A 123 4.95 -12.50 6.67
CA ASP A 123 4.84 -13.93 6.90
C ASP A 123 3.82 -14.53 5.91
N PRO A 124 4.19 -15.55 5.10
CA PRO A 124 3.27 -16.16 4.16
C PRO A 124 1.98 -16.69 4.79
N THR A 125 1.97 -17.05 6.09
CA THR A 125 0.75 -17.51 6.77
C THR A 125 -0.24 -16.37 7.03
N ASP A 126 0.24 -15.13 7.08
CA ASP A 126 -0.61 -13.94 7.25
C ASP A 126 -1.17 -13.43 5.91
N GLY A 127 -0.67 -13.97 4.79
CA GLY A 127 -1.09 -13.62 3.44
C GLY A 127 0.01 -12.96 2.61
N PRO A 128 -0.34 -12.41 1.43
CA PRO A 128 0.62 -11.83 0.51
C PRO A 128 1.22 -10.52 1.06
N ALA A 129 2.47 -10.27 0.67
CA ALA A 129 3.19 -9.04 1.00
C ALA A 129 2.86 -7.89 0.04
N GLU A 130 2.29 -8.18 -1.13
CA GLU A 130 1.86 -7.19 -2.13
C GLU A 130 0.54 -7.62 -2.75
N ILE A 131 -0.42 -6.70 -2.81
CA ILE A 131 -1.78 -6.93 -3.29
C ILE A 131 -2.18 -5.78 -4.21
N TYR A 132 -2.61 -6.11 -5.43
CA TYR A 132 -3.24 -5.16 -6.33
C TYR A 132 -4.71 -5.48 -6.53
N ARG A 133 -5.53 -4.44 -6.62
CA ARG A 133 -6.96 -4.54 -6.85
C ARG A 133 -7.41 -3.68 -8.03
N ASN A 134 -8.40 -4.18 -8.76
CA ASN A 134 -9.12 -3.39 -9.74
C ASN A 134 -9.88 -2.26 -9.01
N ASP A 135 -9.75 -1.04 -9.50
CA ASP A 135 -10.23 0.16 -8.82
C ASP A 135 -11.75 0.35 -8.85
N LEU A 136 -12.41 -0.19 -9.87
CA LEU A 136 -13.87 -0.16 -10.04
C LEU A 136 -14.56 -1.26 -9.23
N THR A 137 -14.00 -2.47 -9.22
CA THR A 137 -14.65 -3.66 -8.63
C THR A 137 -14.11 -4.03 -7.25
N GLY A 138 -12.92 -3.56 -6.87
CA GLY A 138 -12.21 -3.93 -5.65
C GLY A 138 -11.64 -5.35 -5.64
N ARG A 139 -11.81 -6.11 -6.74
CA ARG A 139 -11.31 -7.49 -6.86
C ARG A 139 -9.79 -7.51 -6.91
N ILE A 140 -9.18 -8.50 -6.25
CA ILE A 140 -7.74 -8.73 -6.36
C ILE A 140 -7.41 -9.15 -7.79
N THR A 141 -6.47 -8.46 -8.41
CA THR A 141 -5.93 -8.78 -9.74
C THR A 141 -4.53 -9.38 -9.66
N ASN A 142 -3.81 -9.13 -8.56
CA ASN A 142 -2.50 -9.73 -8.29
C ASN A 142 -2.26 -9.86 -6.78
N ALA A 143 -1.65 -10.97 -6.38
CA ALA A 143 -1.18 -11.22 -5.03
C ALA A 143 0.18 -11.89 -5.08
N SER A 144 1.17 -11.29 -4.42
CA SER A 144 2.55 -11.74 -4.40
C SER A 144 3.04 -11.93 -2.97
N TYR A 145 3.67 -13.07 -2.71
CA TYR A 145 4.25 -13.42 -1.41
C TYR A 145 5.75 -13.15 -1.43
N TYR A 146 6.21 -12.33 -0.50
CA TYR A 146 7.62 -11.97 -0.39
C TYR A 146 8.12 -12.16 1.04
N VAL A 147 9.33 -12.72 1.15
CA VAL A 147 10.11 -12.77 2.38
C VAL A 147 11.45 -12.10 2.11
N ASN A 148 11.73 -11.00 2.81
CA ASN A 148 12.99 -10.25 2.69
C ASN A 148 13.32 -9.81 1.26
N GLY A 149 12.31 -9.36 0.52
CA GLY A 149 12.44 -8.85 -0.84
C GLY A 149 12.51 -9.92 -1.92
N LYS A 150 12.34 -11.19 -1.57
CA LYS A 150 12.34 -12.31 -2.53
C LYS A 150 10.98 -12.97 -2.57
N LEU A 151 10.52 -13.32 -3.78
CA LEU A 151 9.30 -14.11 -3.96
C LEU A 151 9.47 -15.46 -3.25
N HIS A 152 8.57 -15.75 -2.32
CA HIS A 152 8.68 -16.93 -1.47
C HIS A 152 7.29 -17.35 -0.98
N ARG A 153 6.94 -18.62 -1.21
CA ARG A 153 5.83 -19.30 -0.54
C ARG A 153 6.08 -20.80 -0.55
N ASP A 154 5.65 -21.51 0.49
CA ASP A 154 5.62 -22.98 0.46
C ASP A 154 4.73 -23.44 -0.73
N PRO A 155 5.28 -24.18 -1.71
CA PRO A 155 4.51 -24.65 -2.85
C PRO A 155 3.28 -25.48 -2.46
N ALA A 156 3.30 -26.16 -1.31
CA ALA A 156 2.16 -26.94 -0.80
C ALA A 156 0.98 -26.05 -0.39
N GLU A 157 1.23 -24.79 -0.04
CA GLU A 157 0.19 -23.81 0.31
C GLU A 157 -0.31 -22.99 -0.90
N GLY A 158 0.42 -23.06 -2.02
CA GLY A 158 0.04 -22.44 -3.28
C GLY A 158 1.19 -21.68 -3.94
N PRO A 159 0.90 -20.94 -5.02
CA PRO A 159 1.90 -20.17 -5.73
C PRO A 159 2.36 -18.94 -4.93
N ALA A 160 3.59 -18.52 -5.17
CA ALA A 160 4.14 -17.27 -4.64
C ALA A 160 3.57 -16.05 -5.38
N VAL A 161 3.11 -16.21 -6.62
CA VAL A 161 2.39 -15.16 -7.37
C VAL A 161 1.13 -15.76 -7.97
N THR A 162 0.00 -15.08 -7.78
CA THR A 162 -1.24 -15.35 -8.51
C THR A 162 -1.72 -14.09 -9.19
N LYS A 163 -2.08 -14.19 -10.47
CA LYS A 163 -2.78 -13.11 -11.20
C LYS A 163 -4.14 -13.60 -11.65
N TRP A 164 -5.10 -12.70 -11.61
CA TRP A 164 -6.47 -12.95 -12.04
C TRP A 164 -6.84 -11.98 -13.15
N ASP A 165 -7.63 -12.48 -14.09
CA ASP A 165 -8.33 -11.67 -15.07
C ASP A 165 -9.35 -10.77 -14.35
N ASP A 166 -9.35 -9.49 -14.66
CA ASP A 166 -10.14 -8.49 -13.93
C ASP A 166 -11.64 -8.55 -14.27
N VAL A 167 -12.00 -9.08 -15.43
CA VAL A 167 -13.40 -9.24 -15.87
C VAL A 167 -13.98 -10.54 -15.33
N THR A 168 -13.35 -11.67 -15.66
CA THR A 168 -13.85 -13.02 -15.37
C THR A 168 -13.54 -13.48 -13.95
N GLY A 169 -12.46 -12.96 -13.34
CA GLY A 169 -11.93 -13.43 -12.07
C GLY A 169 -11.20 -14.77 -12.16
N GLU A 170 -10.95 -15.29 -13.36
CA GLU A 170 -10.20 -16.52 -13.57
C GLU A 170 -8.71 -16.32 -13.32
N VAL A 171 -8.04 -17.33 -12.79
CA VAL A 171 -6.58 -17.31 -12.62
C VAL A 171 -5.91 -17.37 -13.97
N THR A 172 -5.10 -16.36 -14.30
CA THR A 172 -4.35 -16.26 -15.57
C THR A 172 -2.89 -16.65 -15.39
N VAL A 173 -2.33 -16.47 -14.19
CA VAL A 173 -0.94 -16.80 -13.87
C VAL A 173 -0.85 -17.41 -12.48
N GLU A 174 -0.09 -18.49 -12.38
CA GLU A 174 0.46 -18.98 -11.12
C GLU A 174 1.96 -19.18 -11.27
N GLU A 175 2.74 -18.64 -10.34
CA GLU A 175 4.18 -18.81 -10.29
C GLU A 175 4.62 -19.30 -8.92
N TYR A 176 5.34 -20.41 -8.89
CA TYR A 176 5.83 -21.02 -7.67
C TYR A 176 7.30 -20.64 -7.49
N ARG A 177 7.60 -19.97 -6.39
CA ARG A 177 8.97 -19.57 -6.04
C ARG A 177 9.28 -19.79 -4.57
N VAL A 178 10.49 -20.22 -4.30
CA VAL A 178 11.06 -20.35 -2.96
C VAL A 178 12.39 -19.62 -2.95
N GLU A 179 12.54 -18.65 -2.04
CA GLU A 179 13.76 -17.81 -1.97
C GLU A 179 14.13 -17.12 -3.29
N GLY A 180 13.13 -16.74 -4.08
CA GLY A 180 13.29 -16.11 -5.39
C GLY A 180 13.54 -17.09 -6.54
N GLU A 181 13.79 -18.37 -6.26
CA GLU A 181 14.05 -19.38 -7.30
C GLU A 181 12.75 -20.01 -7.78
N ILE A 182 12.64 -20.24 -9.09
CA ILE A 182 11.47 -20.91 -9.69
C ILE A 182 11.49 -22.38 -9.28
N VAL A 183 10.34 -22.88 -8.79
CA VAL A 183 10.14 -24.28 -8.44
C VAL A 183 8.96 -24.86 -9.21
N THR A 184 8.91 -26.19 -9.30
CA THR A 184 7.78 -26.88 -9.95
C THR A 184 6.53 -26.78 -9.08
N ALA A 185 5.38 -26.53 -9.70
CA ALA A 185 4.09 -26.60 -9.03
C ALA A 185 3.87 -28.01 -8.44
N PRO A 186 3.29 -28.13 -7.24
CA PRO A 186 2.93 -29.43 -6.71
C PRO A 186 1.90 -30.10 -7.62
N ALA A 187 1.84 -31.43 -7.57
CA ALA A 187 0.78 -32.16 -8.25
C ALA A 187 -0.58 -31.70 -7.70
N ARG A 188 -1.37 -31.02 -8.52
CA ARG A 188 -2.74 -30.69 -8.15
C ARG A 188 -3.50 -32.01 -7.96
N PRO A 189 -4.20 -32.22 -6.83
CA PRO A 189 -5.14 -33.32 -6.75
C PRO A 189 -6.10 -33.17 -7.93
N ALA A 190 -6.29 -34.25 -8.69
CA ALA A 190 -7.25 -34.26 -9.78
C ALA A 190 -8.56 -33.70 -9.23
N LYS A 191 -9.12 -32.66 -9.87
CA LYS A 191 -10.47 -32.17 -9.54
C LYS A 191 -11.34 -33.42 -9.48
N GLY A 192 -11.74 -33.83 -8.27
CA GLY A 192 -12.62 -34.97 -8.10
C GLY A 192 -13.81 -34.69 -9.02
N ARG A 193 -14.02 -35.56 -10.02
CA ARG A 193 -15.28 -35.56 -10.74
C ARG A 193 -16.33 -35.60 -9.64
N ARG A 194 -17.12 -34.54 -9.50
CA ARG A 194 -18.36 -34.64 -8.74
C ARG A 194 -19.14 -35.69 -9.51
N ASP A 195 -19.22 -36.91 -8.98
CA ASP A 195 -20.17 -37.87 -9.49
C ASP A 195 -21.53 -37.17 -9.49
N PRO A 196 -22.29 -37.24 -10.60
CA PRO A 196 -23.65 -36.72 -10.60
C PRO A 196 -24.39 -37.50 -9.52
N GLY A 197 -24.65 -36.83 -8.39
CA GLY A 197 -25.43 -37.40 -7.31
C GLY A 197 -26.75 -37.94 -7.86
N PRO A 198 -27.29 -39.02 -7.28
CA PRO A 198 -28.48 -39.67 -7.81
C PRO A 198 -29.61 -38.66 -7.94
N SER A 199 -30.15 -38.55 -9.16
CA SER A 199 -31.35 -37.80 -9.49
C SER A 199 -32.47 -38.25 -8.57
N SER A 200 -32.84 -37.43 -7.60
CA SER A 200 -34.04 -37.61 -6.80
C SER A 200 -35.23 -37.07 -7.59
N ASP A 201 -35.73 -37.87 -8.52
CA ASP A 201 -37.06 -37.68 -9.13
C ASP A 201 -38.11 -38.12 -8.09
N PRO A 202 -38.95 -37.22 -7.56
CA PRO A 202 -40.08 -37.64 -6.76
C PRO A 202 -41.22 -38.02 -7.72
N LYS A 203 -41.48 -39.32 -7.86
CA LYS A 203 -42.78 -39.80 -8.31
C LYS A 203 -43.83 -39.35 -7.30
N ARG A 204 -44.72 -38.44 -7.70
CA ARG A 204 -46.17 -38.52 -7.48
C ARG A 204 -46.92 -37.46 -8.26
#